data_AF-A0A965K9U8-F1
#
_entry.id   AF-A0A965K9U8-F1
#
_cell.length_a   1.000
_cell.length_b   1.000
_cell.length_c   1.000
_cell.angle_alpha   90.00
_cell.angle_beta   90.00
_cell.angle_gamma   90.00
#
_symmetry.space_group_name_H-M   'P 1'
#
loop_
_entity.id
_entity.type
_entity.pdbx_description
1 polymer ?
#
loop_
_entity_poly.entity_id
_entity_poly.type
_entity_poly.pdbx_seq_one_letter_code
_entity_poly.pdbx_strand_id
1 'polypeptide(L)'
;MGATASSTCPTDMENPSLGFVGIFIPRDLWLRADLSVTEKVLAGVVDALDKGDGCWASNAYLANTVGVGERQIRDYLARLEEAKILKRWTQDGNRRISSTYSKPSNSSSVEENSHPPRKETAANRVVDKVKDNKNKSVCVSEAFCKFFVEVTDKATESFCLFIVHRQEIKRPLTQRALEGNVEIVKAEAEKHGITFTEAAKEMVDASIRNGWYGLFPVRKASPHLPKKQLTSEDHKNGF
;
A
#
# COMPACT_ATOMS: atom_id res chain seq x y z
N MET A 1 -55.12 10.93 -34.90
CA MET A 1 -54.45 9.64 -34.59
C MET A 1 -52.95 9.86 -34.67
N GLY A 2 -52.32 10.21 -33.55
CA GLY A 2 -50.88 10.42 -33.46
C GLY A 2 -50.31 9.41 -32.48
N ALA A 3 -49.58 8.42 -32.98
CA ALA A 3 -48.82 7.49 -32.16
C ALA A 3 -47.36 7.96 -32.13
N THR A 4 -46.95 8.53 -31.00
CA THR A 4 -45.57 8.88 -30.70
C THR A 4 -44.78 7.61 -30.40
N ALA A 5 -43.76 7.34 -31.21
CA ALA A 5 -42.78 6.29 -30.95
C ALA A 5 -41.94 6.67 -29.71
N SER A 6 -42.10 5.91 -28.65
CA SER A 6 -41.27 5.95 -27.45
C SER A 6 -39.87 5.43 -27.80
N SER A 7 -38.90 6.34 -27.86
CA SER A 7 -37.47 6.02 -27.91
C SER A 7 -37.03 5.61 -26.51
N THR A 8 -36.93 4.30 -26.27
CA THR A 8 -36.26 3.78 -25.09
C THR A 8 -34.77 3.73 -25.36
N CYS A 9 -34.04 4.68 -24.77
CA CYS A 9 -32.59 4.63 -24.64
C CYS A 9 -32.18 3.33 -23.93
N PRO A 10 -31.11 2.63 -24.37
CA PRO A 10 -30.65 1.43 -23.69
C PRO A 10 -30.13 1.80 -22.29
N THR A 11 -30.69 1.09 -21.33
CA THR A 11 -30.46 1.16 -19.89
C THR A 11 -29.00 0.87 -19.51
N ASP A 12 -28.46 1.77 -18.69
CA ASP A 12 -27.40 1.60 -17.68
C ASP A 12 -26.65 0.26 -17.70
N MET A 13 -25.56 0.22 -18.48
CA MET A 13 -24.52 -0.79 -18.33
C MET A 13 -23.76 -0.51 -17.02
N GLU A 14 -24.08 -1.29 -16.00
CA GLU A 14 -23.50 -1.29 -14.65
C GLU A 14 -21.98 -1.13 -14.71
N ASN A 15 -21.38 -0.10 -14.10
CA ASN A 15 -19.94 0.16 -14.25
C ASN A 15 -19.06 -1.01 -13.73
N PRO A 16 -17.87 -1.27 -14.31
CA PRO A 16 -17.00 -2.34 -13.86
C PRO A 16 -16.60 -2.12 -12.39
N SER A 17 -16.67 -3.17 -11.56
CA SER A 17 -16.19 -3.11 -10.19
C SER A 17 -14.67 -2.92 -10.15
N LEU A 18 -14.21 -1.98 -9.30
CA LEU A 18 -12.79 -1.75 -8.99
C LEU A 18 -12.25 -2.96 -8.19
N GLY A 19 -11.97 -4.06 -8.89
CA GLY A 19 -11.49 -5.31 -8.31
C GLY A 19 -9.98 -5.45 -8.23
N PHE A 20 -9.20 -4.41 -8.57
CA PHE A 20 -7.74 -4.49 -8.64
C PHE A 20 -7.07 -4.05 -7.34
N VAL A 21 -6.03 -4.79 -6.92
CA VAL A 21 -5.23 -4.52 -5.70
C VAL A 21 -4.28 -3.32 -5.90
N GLY A 22 -3.92 -3.03 -7.15
CA GLY A 22 -3.08 -1.90 -7.53
C GLY A 22 -3.08 -1.71 -9.05
N ILE A 23 -2.51 -0.59 -9.49
CA ILE A 23 -2.37 -0.26 -10.91
C ILE A 23 -0.91 -0.52 -11.30
N PHE A 24 -0.72 -1.27 -12.38
CA PHE A 24 0.60 -1.46 -12.96
C PHE A 24 0.84 -0.44 -14.08
N ILE A 25 2.00 0.24 -14.03
CA ILE A 25 2.45 1.14 -15.09
C ILE A 25 3.84 0.66 -15.54
N PRO A 26 4.02 0.28 -16.82
CA PRO A 26 5.31 -0.16 -17.32
C PRO A 26 6.39 0.91 -17.17
N ARG A 27 7.64 0.48 -16.99
CA ARG A 27 8.81 1.36 -16.93
C ARG A 27 8.88 2.30 -18.12
N ASP A 28 8.70 1.78 -19.33
CA ASP A 28 8.85 2.56 -20.56
C ASP A 28 7.79 3.66 -20.65
N LEU A 29 6.56 3.34 -20.25
CA LEU A 29 5.48 4.33 -20.14
C LEU A 29 5.76 5.34 -19.03
N TRP A 30 6.32 4.90 -17.90
CA TRP A 30 6.65 5.77 -16.78
C TRP A 30 7.73 6.80 -17.13
N LEU A 31 8.74 6.40 -17.89
CA LEU A 31 9.89 7.24 -18.25
C LEU A 31 9.62 8.20 -19.42
N ARG A 32 8.52 8.04 -20.16
CA ARG A 32 8.12 8.92 -21.26
C ARG A 32 7.90 10.36 -20.78
N ALA A 33 8.66 11.31 -21.32
CA ALA A 33 8.56 12.73 -20.95
C ALA A 33 7.43 13.48 -21.66
N ASP A 34 6.92 12.91 -22.76
CA ASP A 34 5.85 13.47 -23.60
C ASP A 34 4.45 13.30 -23.01
N LEU A 35 4.32 12.53 -21.93
CA LEU A 35 3.05 12.25 -21.26
C LEU A 35 3.04 12.81 -19.84
N SER A 36 1.92 13.41 -19.47
CA SER A 36 1.67 13.80 -18.09
C SER A 36 1.56 12.59 -17.18
N VAL A 37 1.82 12.80 -15.89
CA VAL A 37 1.64 11.75 -14.86
C VAL A 37 0.21 11.21 -14.88
N THR A 38 -0.78 12.10 -15.07
CA THR A 38 -2.19 11.72 -15.12
C THR A 38 -2.51 10.81 -16.31
N GLU A 39 -1.91 11.04 -17.48
CA GLU A 39 -2.08 10.15 -18.64
C GLU A 39 -1.46 8.78 -18.42
N LYS A 40 -0.29 8.73 -17.79
CA LYS A 40 0.38 7.46 -17.44
C LYS A 40 -0.47 6.64 -16.46
N VAL A 41 -1.02 7.31 -15.45
CA VAL A 41 -1.95 6.68 -14.49
C VAL A 41 -3.23 6.23 -15.18
N LEU A 42 -3.83 7.06 -16.05
CA LEU A 42 -5.03 6.71 -16.81
C LEU A 42 -4.80 5.46 -17.68
N ALA A 43 -3.66 5.37 -18.35
CA ALA A 43 -3.30 4.20 -19.15
C ALA A 43 -3.20 2.93 -18.28
N GLY A 44 -2.65 3.03 -17.07
CA GLY A 44 -2.62 1.91 -16.12
C GLY A 44 -4.01 1.54 -15.57
N VAL A 45 -4.89 2.53 -15.34
CA VAL A 45 -6.28 2.28 -14.93
C VAL A 45 -7.04 1.54 -16.03
N VAL A 46 -6.90 1.97 -17.28
CA VAL A 46 -7.50 1.30 -18.44
C VAL A 46 -7.01 -0.14 -18.54
N ASP A 47 -5.72 -0.38 -18.30
CA ASP A 47 -5.15 -1.73 -18.29
C ASP A 47 -5.71 -2.60 -17.17
N ALA A 48 -5.82 -2.06 -15.95
CA ALA A 48 -6.38 -2.78 -14.82
C ALA A 48 -7.90 -3.09 -14.98
N LEU A 49 -8.61 -2.30 -15.78
CA LEU A 49 -10.01 -2.51 -16.11
C LEU A 49 -10.21 -3.39 -17.37
N ASP A 50 -9.15 -3.61 -18.15
CA ASP A 50 -9.18 -4.55 -19.28
C ASP A 50 -9.10 -5.98 -18.75
N LYS A 51 -10.25 -6.68 -18.77
CA LYS A 51 -10.35 -8.09 -18.36
C LYS A 51 -10.14 -9.08 -19.52
N GLY A 52 -9.54 -8.64 -20.62
CA GLY A 52 -9.26 -9.44 -21.82
C GLY A 52 -9.88 -8.86 -23.09
N ASP A 53 -11.13 -8.42 -22.99
CA ASP A 53 -11.96 -7.94 -24.10
C ASP A 53 -11.92 -6.41 -24.29
N GLY A 54 -11.04 -5.72 -23.57
CA GLY A 54 -10.95 -4.27 -23.55
C GLY A 54 -11.82 -3.64 -22.43
N CYS A 55 -11.31 -2.55 -21.90
CA CYS A 55 -12.00 -1.68 -20.96
C CYS A 55 -13.20 -0.99 -21.63
N TRP A 56 -14.33 -1.04 -20.95
CA TRP A 56 -15.61 -0.45 -21.38
C TRP A 56 -16.14 0.59 -20.42
N ALA A 57 -15.31 1.01 -19.45
CA ALA A 57 -15.65 2.09 -18.54
C ALA A 57 -16.03 3.37 -19.30
N SER A 58 -17.06 4.03 -18.78
CA SER A 58 -17.50 5.34 -19.26
C SER A 58 -16.44 6.41 -18.98
N ASN A 59 -16.50 7.53 -19.71
CA ASN A 59 -15.61 8.65 -19.43
C ASN A 59 -15.83 9.21 -18.02
N ALA A 60 -17.09 9.25 -17.56
CA ALA A 60 -17.46 9.62 -16.20
C ALA A 60 -16.79 8.75 -15.14
N TYR A 61 -16.77 7.43 -15.36
CA TYR A 61 -16.11 6.51 -14.44
C TYR A 61 -14.58 6.73 -14.38
N LEU A 62 -13.94 6.87 -15.54
CA LEU A 62 -12.50 7.13 -15.62
C LEU A 62 -12.14 8.49 -15.01
N ALA A 63 -12.97 9.52 -15.26
CA ALA A 63 -12.86 10.85 -14.69
C ALA A 63 -12.86 10.81 -13.16
N ASN A 64 -13.84 10.12 -12.57
CA ASN A 64 -13.94 9.96 -11.12
C ASN A 64 -12.78 9.13 -10.54
N THR A 65 -12.30 8.12 -11.27
CA THR A 65 -11.21 7.24 -10.81
C THR A 65 -9.87 7.98 -10.77
N VAL A 66 -9.61 8.84 -11.75
CA VAL A 66 -8.33 9.56 -11.88
C VAL A 66 -8.40 10.98 -11.26
N GLY A 67 -9.60 11.48 -10.94
CA GLY A 67 -9.80 12.78 -10.30
C GLY A 67 -9.73 13.97 -11.26
N VAL A 68 -10.21 13.81 -12.49
CA VAL A 68 -10.20 14.86 -13.54
C VAL A 68 -11.56 14.98 -14.21
N GLY A 69 -11.80 16.05 -14.97
CA GLY A 69 -13.07 16.23 -15.69
C GLY A 69 -13.21 15.30 -16.91
N GLU A 70 -14.44 14.96 -17.29
CA GLU A 70 -14.72 14.11 -18.46
C GLU A 70 -14.15 14.64 -19.78
N ARG A 71 -14.11 15.98 -19.94
CA ARG A 71 -13.48 16.62 -21.09
C ARG A 71 -11.99 16.30 -21.15
N GLN A 72 -11.30 16.39 -20.02
CA GLN A 72 -9.87 16.07 -19.93
C GLN A 72 -9.62 14.59 -20.22
N ILE A 73 -10.49 13.69 -19.75
CA ILE A 73 -10.40 12.26 -20.09
C ILE A 73 -10.48 12.03 -21.60
N ARG A 74 -11.40 12.71 -22.31
CA ARG A 74 -11.47 12.59 -23.78
C ARG A 74 -10.17 13.02 -24.44
N ASP A 75 -9.62 14.15 -24.01
CA ASP A 75 -8.39 14.71 -24.56
C ASP A 75 -7.19 13.79 -24.26
N TYR A 76 -7.12 13.23 -23.05
CA TYR A 76 -6.08 12.27 -22.65
C TYR A 76 -6.17 10.96 -23.42
N LEU A 77 -7.38 10.41 -23.60
CA LEU A 77 -7.57 9.21 -24.38
C LEU A 77 -7.18 9.42 -25.85
N ALA A 78 -7.47 10.59 -26.42
CA ALA A 78 -7.05 10.92 -27.78
C ALA A 78 -5.53 11.02 -27.91
N ARG A 79 -4.85 11.71 -26.97
CA ARG A 79 -3.39 11.81 -26.96
C ARG A 79 -2.70 10.46 -26.75
N LEU A 80 -3.24 9.61 -25.87
CA LEU A 80 -2.73 8.25 -25.65
C LEU A 80 -2.91 7.33 -26.87
N GLU A 81 -3.97 7.54 -27.65
CA GLU A 81 -4.25 6.85 -28.91
C GLU A 81 -3.27 7.30 -30.02
N GLU A 82 -3.04 8.61 -30.15
CA GLU A 82 -2.02 9.18 -31.05
C GLU A 82 -0.61 8.70 -30.70
N ALA A 83 -0.31 8.61 -29.40
CA ALA A 83 0.95 8.09 -28.87
C ALA A 83 1.11 6.56 -29.00
N LYS A 84 0.12 5.86 -29.59
CA LYS A 84 0.04 4.40 -29.77
C LYS A 84 0.14 3.59 -28.48
N ILE A 85 -0.27 4.17 -27.35
CA ILE A 85 -0.28 3.52 -26.04
C ILE A 85 -1.62 2.82 -25.79
N LEU A 86 -2.70 3.40 -26.30
CA LEU A 86 -4.03 2.83 -26.23
C LEU A 86 -4.56 2.56 -27.65
N LYS A 87 -5.40 1.54 -27.76
CA LYS A 87 -6.18 1.25 -28.95
C LYS A 87 -7.66 1.29 -28.59
N ARG A 88 -8.46 1.98 -29.42
CA ARG A 88 -9.92 2.05 -29.31
C ARG A 88 -10.57 1.26 -30.45
N TRP A 89 -11.64 0.54 -30.15
CA TRP A 89 -12.50 -0.08 -31.16
C TRP A 89 -13.94 -0.20 -30.63
N THR A 90 -14.84 -0.68 -31.47
CA THR A 90 -16.24 -0.96 -31.10
C THR A 90 -16.49 -2.46 -31.21
N GLN A 91 -17.13 -3.03 -30.20
CA GLN A 91 -17.55 -4.43 -30.16
C GLN A 91 -18.98 -4.49 -29.64
N ASP A 92 -19.89 -5.11 -30.39
CA ASP A 92 -21.31 -5.25 -30.06
C ASP A 92 -21.99 -3.90 -29.76
N GLY A 93 -21.67 -2.86 -30.55
CA GLY A 93 -22.18 -1.50 -30.38
C GLY A 93 -21.56 -0.72 -29.21
N ASN A 94 -20.69 -1.34 -28.41
CA ASN A 94 -20.06 -0.74 -27.26
C ASN A 94 -18.59 -0.38 -27.52
N ARG A 95 -18.15 0.77 -27.01
CA ARG A 95 -16.77 1.21 -27.12
C ARG A 95 -15.86 0.38 -26.20
N ARG A 96 -14.76 -0.13 -26.75
CA ARG A 96 -13.68 -0.80 -26.03
C ARG A 96 -12.37 -0.02 -26.16
N ILE A 97 -11.56 -0.06 -25.12
CA ILE A 97 -10.23 0.54 -25.06
C ILE A 97 -9.28 -0.46 -24.42
N SER A 98 -8.11 -0.70 -25.00
CA SER A 98 -7.09 -1.57 -24.40
C SER A 98 -5.71 -0.94 -24.54
N SER A 99 -4.83 -1.28 -23.61
CA SER A 99 -3.44 -0.87 -23.66
C SER A 99 -2.68 -1.70 -24.70
N THR A 100 -1.74 -1.08 -25.41
CA THR A 100 -0.93 -1.76 -26.44
C THR A 100 0.29 -2.46 -25.86
N TYR A 101 0.67 -2.14 -24.62
CA TYR A 101 1.89 -2.65 -23.99
C TYR A 101 1.67 -3.90 -23.13
N SER A 102 0.42 -4.22 -22.75
CA SER A 102 0.14 -5.27 -21.75
C SER A 102 -0.07 -6.66 -22.36
N LYS A 103 -0.06 -6.80 -23.70
CA LYS A 103 -0.24 -8.10 -24.36
C LYS A 103 0.98 -8.44 -25.22
N PRO A 104 1.89 -9.34 -24.79
CA PRO A 104 2.65 -10.10 -25.77
C PRO A 104 1.63 -10.91 -26.57
N SER A 105 1.52 -10.62 -27.87
CA SER A 105 0.77 -11.50 -28.78
C SER A 105 1.41 -12.88 -28.71
N ASN A 106 0.67 -13.89 -28.24
CA ASN A 106 0.97 -15.28 -28.56
C ASN A 106 0.74 -15.47 -30.07
N SER A 107 1.70 -15.00 -30.88
CA SER A 107 1.88 -15.37 -32.27
C SER A 107 3.37 -15.64 -32.46
N SER A 108 3.68 -16.93 -32.54
CA SER A 108 4.95 -17.55 -32.91
C SER A 108 5.87 -16.70 -33.81
N SER A 109 7.01 -16.31 -33.28
CA SER A 109 8.31 -16.61 -33.90
C SER A 109 9.39 -16.48 -32.83
N VAL A 110 10.16 -17.56 -32.71
CA VAL A 110 11.36 -17.64 -31.90
C VAL A 110 12.40 -16.76 -32.60
N GLU A 111 12.72 -15.60 -32.03
CA GLU A 111 14.00 -14.96 -32.27
C GLU A 111 14.71 -14.78 -30.95
N GLU A 112 15.66 -15.69 -30.76
CA GLU A 112 16.62 -15.76 -29.70
C GLU A 112 17.56 -14.56 -29.81
N ASN A 113 17.21 -13.43 -29.18
CA ASN A 113 18.15 -12.33 -29.02
C ASN A 113 19.18 -12.73 -27.97
N SER A 114 20.21 -13.43 -28.43
CA SER A 114 21.43 -13.76 -27.68
C SER A 114 22.12 -12.47 -27.24
N HIS A 115 21.83 -12.01 -26.02
CA HIS A 115 22.69 -11.03 -25.36
C HIS A 115 23.94 -11.75 -24.85
N PRO A 116 25.15 -11.19 -25.05
CA PRO A 116 26.37 -11.81 -24.55
C PRO A 116 26.30 -11.91 -23.02
N PRO A 117 26.84 -12.99 -22.43
CA PRO A 117 26.75 -13.23 -21.00
C PRO A 117 27.39 -12.07 -20.25
N ARG A 118 26.61 -11.47 -19.35
CA ARG A 118 27.07 -10.48 -18.38
C ARG A 118 28.24 -11.09 -17.62
N LYS A 119 29.46 -10.58 -17.82
CA LYS A 119 30.61 -11.00 -17.02
C LYS A 119 30.30 -10.72 -15.56
N GLU A 120 30.14 -11.80 -14.79
CA GLU A 120 29.94 -11.75 -13.35
C GLU A 120 31.17 -11.12 -12.69
N THR A 121 31.03 -9.90 -12.18
CA THR A 121 31.91 -9.43 -11.12
C THR A 121 31.36 -9.89 -9.79
N ALA A 122 31.96 -10.99 -9.32
CA ALA A 122 32.18 -11.40 -7.94
C ALA A 122 30.96 -11.53 -7.00
N ALA A 123 30.57 -12.80 -6.83
CA ALA A 123 30.22 -13.44 -5.56
C ALA A 123 29.22 -12.71 -4.65
N ASN A 124 27.95 -13.12 -4.73
CA ASN A 124 27.21 -13.59 -3.56
C ASN A 124 26.07 -14.52 -4.01
N ARG A 125 26.25 -15.81 -3.71
CA ARG A 125 25.33 -16.95 -3.87
C ARG A 125 23.85 -16.57 -3.83
N VAL A 126 23.15 -16.75 -4.95
CA VAL A 126 21.76 -17.20 -4.93
C VAL A 126 21.80 -18.70 -4.65
N VAL A 127 21.64 -19.07 -3.38
CA VAL A 127 21.10 -20.39 -3.07
C VAL A 127 19.60 -20.23 -3.14
N ASP A 128 18.97 -20.93 -4.08
CA ASP A 128 17.53 -21.12 -4.11
C ASP A 128 17.06 -21.57 -2.72
N LYS A 129 16.40 -20.65 -2.02
CA LYS A 129 15.51 -20.97 -0.92
C LYS A 129 14.13 -20.47 -1.27
N VAL A 130 13.51 -21.17 -2.22
CA VAL A 130 12.07 -21.41 -2.11
C VAL A 130 11.89 -22.28 -0.85
N LYS A 131 11.66 -21.62 0.28
CA LYS A 131 10.97 -22.21 1.42
C LYS A 131 9.82 -21.28 1.75
N ASP A 132 8.62 -21.81 1.62
CA ASP A 132 7.36 -21.18 2.02
C ASP A 132 7.49 -20.52 3.40
N ASN A 133 7.58 -19.19 3.42
CA ASN A 133 7.74 -18.43 4.67
C ASN A 133 6.38 -18.13 5.33
N LYS A 134 5.32 -18.82 4.92
CA LYS A 134 3.93 -18.55 5.33
C LYS A 134 3.62 -18.93 6.78
N ASN A 135 4.55 -19.50 7.55
CA ASN A 135 4.25 -19.96 8.90
C ASN A 135 5.41 -19.95 9.89
N LYS A 136 6.36 -19.00 9.79
CA LYS A 136 7.33 -18.82 10.89
C LYS A 136 6.65 -18.03 12.01
N SER A 137 6.16 -18.73 13.02
CA SER A 137 5.67 -18.13 14.25
C SER A 137 6.79 -17.29 14.89
N VAL A 138 6.42 -16.12 15.40
CA VAL A 138 7.32 -15.24 16.12
C VAL A 138 7.64 -15.89 17.48
N CYS A 139 8.90 -15.84 17.91
CA CYS A 139 9.37 -16.43 19.16
C CYS A 139 9.78 -15.33 20.15
N VAL A 140 9.01 -15.20 21.25
CA VAL A 140 9.26 -14.18 22.29
C VAL A 140 10.50 -14.48 23.10
N SER A 141 10.73 -15.74 23.46
CA SER A 141 11.92 -16.14 24.21
C SER A 141 13.21 -15.89 23.42
N GLU A 142 13.20 -16.15 22.11
CA GLU A 142 14.33 -15.82 21.22
C GLU A 142 14.63 -14.31 21.22
N ALA A 143 13.59 -13.48 21.18
CA ALA A 143 13.76 -12.02 21.22
C ALA A 143 14.32 -11.54 22.56
N PHE A 144 13.87 -12.09 23.69
CA PHE A 144 14.40 -11.73 25.01
C PHE A 144 15.86 -12.16 25.18
N CYS A 145 16.20 -13.38 24.77
CA CYS A 145 17.57 -13.89 24.80
C CYS A 145 18.54 -13.01 24.01
N LYS A 146 18.11 -12.48 22.86
CA LYS A 146 18.94 -11.63 22.00
C LYS A 146 19.39 -10.34 22.68
N PHE A 147 18.54 -9.75 23.51
CA PHE A 147 18.84 -8.51 24.22
C PHE A 147 19.23 -8.72 25.68
N PHE A 148 19.53 -9.97 26.06
CA PHE A 148 19.91 -10.37 27.42
C PHE A 148 18.89 -9.89 28.46
N VAL A 149 17.60 -9.96 28.11
CA VAL A 149 16.50 -9.62 29.02
C VAL A 149 16.12 -10.87 29.79
N GLU A 150 16.02 -10.76 31.11
CA GLU A 150 15.52 -11.84 31.94
C GLU A 150 14.07 -12.17 31.55
N VAL A 151 13.84 -13.42 31.16
CA VAL A 151 12.53 -13.92 30.78
C VAL A 151 11.68 -14.02 32.04
N THR A 152 10.65 -13.19 32.12
CA THR A 152 9.62 -13.29 33.16
C THR A 152 8.28 -13.63 32.52
N ASP A 153 7.45 -14.40 33.23
CA ASP A 153 6.14 -14.80 32.73
C ASP A 153 5.27 -13.60 32.37
N LYS A 154 5.31 -12.55 33.20
CA LYS A 154 4.54 -11.31 33.00
C LYS A 154 4.94 -10.55 31.73
N ALA A 155 6.24 -10.37 31.48
CA ALA A 155 6.69 -9.71 30.26
C ALA A 155 6.37 -10.56 29.03
N THR A 156 6.54 -11.87 29.13
CA THR A 156 6.20 -12.81 28.05
C THR A 156 4.71 -12.70 27.69
N GLU A 157 3.83 -12.68 28.71
CA GLU A 157 2.40 -12.50 28.54
C GLU A 157 2.05 -11.19 27.83
N SER A 158 2.63 -10.05 28.24
CA SER A 158 2.41 -8.76 27.57
C SER A 158 2.75 -8.82 26.08
N PHE A 159 3.93 -9.33 25.72
CA PHE A 159 4.31 -9.44 24.31
C PHE A 159 3.46 -10.45 23.53
N CYS A 160 3.02 -11.55 24.15
CA CYS A 160 2.07 -12.48 23.54
C CYS A 160 0.73 -11.81 23.22
N LEU A 161 0.17 -11.04 24.17
CA LEU A 161 -1.05 -10.25 23.94
C LEU A 161 -0.88 -9.26 22.79
N PHE A 162 0.29 -8.62 22.70
CA PHE A 162 0.59 -7.71 21.60
C PHE A 162 0.65 -8.44 20.24
N ILE A 163 1.25 -9.63 20.20
CA ILE A 163 1.29 -10.45 18.97
C ILE A 163 -0.13 -10.84 18.52
N VAL A 164 -0.98 -11.25 19.46
CA VAL A 164 -2.40 -11.57 19.18
C VAL A 164 -3.13 -10.34 18.64
N HIS A 165 -3.01 -9.20 19.31
CA HIS A 165 -3.59 -7.94 18.85
C HIS A 165 -3.16 -7.58 17.41
N ARG A 166 -1.87 -7.74 17.10
CA ARG A 166 -1.31 -7.51 15.76
C ARG A 166 -1.88 -8.46 14.70
N GLN A 167 -2.22 -9.69 15.08
CA GLN A 167 -2.90 -10.64 14.19
C GLN A 167 -4.36 -10.23 13.94
N GLU A 168 -5.08 -9.81 14.99
CA GLU A 168 -6.50 -9.40 14.90
C GLU A 168 -6.68 -8.19 13.96
N ILE A 169 -5.78 -7.20 14.02
CA ILE A 169 -5.79 -6.04 13.12
C ILE A 169 -5.18 -6.34 11.74
N LYS A 170 -4.95 -7.62 11.41
CA LYS A 170 -4.42 -8.12 10.13
C LYS A 170 -3.04 -7.55 9.76
N ARG A 171 -2.19 -7.26 10.76
CA ARG A 171 -0.82 -6.76 10.59
C ARG A 171 0.16 -7.57 11.45
N PRO A 172 0.35 -8.87 11.18
CA PRO A 172 1.18 -9.74 12.01
C PRO A 172 2.62 -9.22 12.12
N LEU A 173 3.23 -9.45 13.27
CA LEU A 173 4.60 -9.04 13.54
C LEU A 173 5.60 -10.01 12.88
N THR A 174 6.73 -9.49 12.40
CA THR A 174 7.87 -10.33 12.01
C THR A 174 8.81 -10.53 13.21
N GLN A 175 9.67 -11.56 13.20
CA GLN A 175 10.65 -11.78 14.28
C GLN A 175 11.54 -10.55 14.50
N ARG A 176 12.03 -9.95 13.42
CA ARG A 176 12.86 -8.72 13.48
C ARG A 176 12.10 -7.54 14.10
N ALA A 177 10.81 -7.41 13.82
CA ALA A 177 9.99 -6.36 14.42
C ALA A 177 9.72 -6.64 15.91
N LEU A 178 9.57 -7.90 16.31
CA LEU A 178 9.49 -8.25 17.74
C LEU A 178 10.78 -7.89 18.46
N GLU A 179 11.93 -8.27 17.90
CA GLU A 179 13.24 -7.94 18.45
C GLU A 179 13.41 -6.43 18.64
N GLY A 180 13.09 -5.62 17.63
CA GLY A 180 13.15 -4.16 17.75
C GLY A 180 12.21 -3.61 18.82
N ASN A 181 11.03 -4.22 19.01
CA ASN A 181 10.12 -3.83 20.09
C ASN A 181 10.70 -4.15 21.47
N VAL A 182 11.36 -5.29 21.65
CA VAL A 182 12.06 -5.64 22.91
C VAL A 182 13.18 -4.64 23.20
N GLU A 183 13.96 -4.28 22.19
CA GLU A 183 15.01 -3.26 22.30
C GLU A 183 14.46 -1.90 22.73
N ILE A 184 13.34 -1.45 22.13
CA ILE A 184 12.66 -0.20 22.49
C ILE A 184 12.19 -0.21 23.95
N VAL A 185 11.58 -1.30 24.41
CA VAL A 185 11.13 -1.43 25.80
C VAL A 185 12.32 -1.39 26.75
N LYS A 186 13.42 -2.06 26.42
CA LYS A 186 14.65 -2.04 27.22
C LYS A 186 15.22 -0.62 27.31
N ALA A 187 15.31 0.09 26.20
CA ALA A 187 15.79 1.47 26.17
C ALA A 187 14.93 2.41 27.04
N GLU A 188 13.60 2.28 26.98
CA GLU A 188 12.74 3.10 27.85
C GLU A 188 12.77 2.68 29.31
N ALA A 189 12.95 1.40 29.62
CA ALA A 189 13.16 0.95 30.99
C ALA A 189 14.42 1.60 31.60
N GLU A 190 15.54 1.59 30.86
CA GLU A 190 16.81 2.21 31.27
C GLU A 190 16.68 3.73 31.44
N LYS A 191 16.05 4.41 30.48
CA LYS A 191 15.85 5.87 30.51
C LYS A 191 14.98 6.32 31.68
N HIS A 192 13.99 5.52 32.07
CA HIS A 192 13.05 5.84 33.16
C HIS A 192 13.46 5.23 34.51
N GLY A 193 14.50 4.40 34.55
CA GLY A 193 14.95 3.72 35.77
C GLY A 193 13.92 2.75 36.35
N ILE A 194 13.06 2.18 35.49
CA ILE A 194 12.04 1.20 35.88
C ILE A 194 12.44 -0.20 35.41
N THR A 195 11.76 -1.22 35.94
CA THR A 195 12.03 -2.60 35.51
C THR A 195 11.52 -2.82 34.07
N PHE A 196 12.18 -3.72 33.33
CA PHE A 196 11.74 -4.08 31.97
C PHE A 196 10.29 -4.58 31.95
N THR A 197 9.86 -5.30 32.99
CA THR A 197 8.51 -5.86 33.10
C THR A 197 7.45 -4.77 33.26
N GLU A 198 7.73 -3.74 34.06
CA GLU A 198 6.86 -2.57 34.21
C GLU A 198 6.77 -1.76 32.91
N ALA A 199 7.91 -1.50 32.28
CA ALA A 199 7.97 -0.81 30.99
C ALA A 199 7.19 -1.59 29.91
N ALA A 200 7.42 -2.90 29.80
CA ALA A 200 6.74 -3.78 28.85
C ALA A 200 5.23 -3.71 29.05
N LYS A 201 4.76 -3.87 30.29
CA LYS A 201 3.34 -3.83 30.62
C LYS A 201 2.74 -2.49 30.23
N GLU A 202 3.33 -1.38 30.64
CA GLU A 202 2.76 -0.06 30.38
C GLU A 202 2.71 0.28 28.89
N MET A 203 3.83 0.07 28.19
CA MET A 203 3.99 0.39 26.78
C MET A 203 3.07 -0.47 25.92
N VAL A 204 3.01 -1.78 26.18
CA VAL A 204 2.16 -2.71 25.44
C VAL A 204 0.68 -2.46 25.74
N ASP A 205 0.28 -2.36 27.01
CA ASP A 205 -1.12 -2.14 27.40
C ASP A 205 -1.65 -0.80 26.84
N ALA A 206 -0.81 0.25 26.80
CA ALA A 206 -1.18 1.51 26.16
C ALA A 206 -1.36 1.36 24.63
N SER A 207 -0.54 0.54 23.98
CA SER A 207 -0.62 0.30 22.54
C SER A 207 -1.88 -0.45 22.15
N ILE A 208 -2.21 -1.51 22.89
CA ILE A 208 -3.41 -2.31 22.67
C ILE A 208 -4.66 -1.47 22.94
N ARG A 209 -4.72 -0.72 24.05
CA ARG A 209 -5.88 0.13 24.39
C ARG A 209 -6.20 1.18 23.32
N ASN A 210 -5.18 1.71 22.66
CA ASN A 210 -5.36 2.71 21.61
C ASN A 210 -5.49 2.09 20.21
N GLY A 211 -5.29 0.77 20.06
CA GLY A 211 -5.29 0.09 18.76
C GLY A 211 -4.12 0.46 17.85
N TRP A 212 -2.96 0.79 18.43
CA TRP A 212 -1.80 1.25 17.67
C TRP A 212 -0.90 0.11 17.21
N TYR A 213 -0.28 0.30 16.04
CA TYR A 213 0.69 -0.64 15.51
C TYR A 213 2.04 -0.57 16.25
N GLY A 214 2.45 0.61 16.71
CA GLY A 214 3.72 0.82 17.43
C GLY A 214 3.56 0.75 18.94
N LEU A 215 4.70 0.65 19.64
CA LEU A 215 4.72 0.76 21.09
C LEU A 215 4.61 2.22 21.54
N PHE A 216 3.73 2.49 22.51
CA PHE A 216 3.68 3.78 23.18
C PHE A 216 4.88 3.95 24.12
N PRO A 217 5.36 5.19 24.31
CA PRO A 217 6.36 5.48 25.33
C PRO A 217 5.78 5.31 26.75
N VAL A 218 6.66 5.03 27.70
CA VAL A 218 6.34 5.03 29.14
C VAL A 218 5.87 6.43 29.54
N ARG A 219 4.68 6.53 30.14
CA ARG A 219 4.19 7.80 30.69
C ARG A 219 4.97 8.06 31.96
N LYS A 220 5.72 9.16 32.00
CA LYS A 220 6.14 9.68 33.31
C LYS A 220 4.86 9.92 34.12
N ALA A 221 4.86 9.49 35.38
CA ALA A 221 4.10 10.20 36.39
C ALA A 221 4.68 11.62 36.40
N SER A 222 4.18 12.48 35.51
CA SER A 222 4.54 13.88 35.57
C SER A 222 4.08 14.31 36.96
N PRO A 223 4.95 14.88 37.82
CA PRO A 223 4.40 15.75 38.85
C PRO A 223 3.48 16.70 38.09
N HIS A 224 2.24 16.82 38.55
CA HIS A 224 1.30 17.76 37.98
C HIS A 224 1.97 19.13 38.11
N LEU A 225 2.69 19.56 37.06
CA LEU A 225 3.17 20.92 36.98
C LEU A 225 1.88 21.75 37.02
N PRO A 226 1.72 22.64 38.01
CA PRO A 226 0.51 23.43 38.11
C PRO A 226 0.34 24.10 36.75
N LYS A 227 -0.83 23.94 36.15
CA LYS A 227 -1.16 24.61 34.89
C LYS A 227 -0.82 26.09 35.09
N LYS A 228 0.16 26.62 34.36
CA LYS A 228 0.51 28.04 34.41
C LYS A 228 -0.80 28.80 34.13
N GLN A 229 -1.30 29.53 35.11
CA GLN A 229 -2.44 30.41 34.88
C GLN A 229 -1.94 31.47 33.89
N LEU A 230 -2.60 31.58 32.73
CA LEU A 230 -2.29 32.64 31.78
C LEU A 230 -2.52 33.98 32.49
N THR A 231 -1.48 34.79 32.55
CA THR A 231 -1.56 36.13 33.11
C THR A 231 -1.79 37.14 31.99
N SER A 232 -2.31 38.32 32.33
CA SER A 232 -2.48 39.42 31.39
C SER A 232 -1.17 39.85 30.70
N GLU A 233 0.00 39.50 31.26
CA GLU A 233 1.30 39.76 30.66
C GLU A 233 1.63 38.86 29.48
N ASP A 234 1.10 37.64 29.44
CA ASP A 234 1.31 36.68 28.34
C ASP A 234 0.63 37.17 27.03
N HIS A 235 -0.23 38.19 27.10
CA HIS A 235 -0.89 38.84 25.96
C HIS A 235 -0.12 40.05 25.39
N LYS A 236 0.98 40.49 26.03
CA LYS A 236 1.72 41.70 25.59
C LYS A 236 2.62 41.47 24.37
N ASN A 237 2.96 40.23 24.06
CA ASN A 237 3.83 39.86 22.94
C ASN A 237 3.00 39.24 21.81
N GLY A 238 2.08 40.01 21.22
CA GLY A 238 1.05 39.57 20.26
C GLY A 238 1.50 38.51 19.23
N PHE A 239 0.52 37.68 18.83
CA PHE A 239 0.64 36.64 17.79
C PHE A 239 1.23 37.14 16.48
#